data_AF-A0A348N837-F1
#
_entry.id   AF-A0A348N837-F1
#
_cell.length_a   1.000
_cell.length_b   1.000
_cell.length_c   1.000
_cell.angle_alpha   90.00
_cell.angle_beta   90.00
_cell.angle_gamma   90.00
#
_symmetry.space_group_name_H-M   'P 1'
#
loop_
_entity.id
_entity.type
_entity.pdbx_description
1 polymer ?
#
loop_
_entity_poly.entity_id
_entity_poly.type
_entity_poly.pdbx_seq_one_letter_code
_entity_poly.pdbx_strand_id
1 'polypeptide(L)'
;VLIENERLKARDLLLIYIKKLLSMPGYFYANARLSKLVIAVEKIDMDIVDTFSYIIAELGITRDRLMVIDYKEAFYYYTLNQRPEYFLHDVVMFDYSDNQLKHYYLSRNLRTTPQIVYLSDGIHNTLGKNPDLEFDELIDRVFAGKIISAVYLLGDGFDGDWLKVSLQKLCRNRKVFAGKDMYSRGACYAGAVKDGTRDWPFVYIGDNELKMNLSVKVVDNKVMDYLTLLNAGESWYEAYGECEVILDGSGEIEVWIQKPDSRDAKVEILELTDLPERDNRTTRLRISAKPTSDIEAVVSICDLGFGEIAPSSNKTWEHIIALR
;
A
#
# COMPACT_ATOMS: atom_id res chain seq x y z
N VAL A 1 -11.66 -26.41 2.69
CA VAL A 1 -10.74 -27.14 3.58
C VAL A 1 -11.50 -28.30 4.16
N LEU A 2 -10.96 -29.52 4.08
CA LEU A 2 -11.59 -30.70 4.66
C LEU A 2 -11.03 -30.87 6.08
N ILE A 3 -11.89 -30.80 7.09
CA ILE A 3 -11.56 -31.04 8.49
C ILE A 3 -12.59 -32.02 9.01
N GLU A 4 -12.16 -33.14 9.59
CA GLU A 4 -13.05 -34.15 10.19
C GLU A 4 -14.23 -34.57 9.29
N ASN A 5 -13.97 -34.72 7.98
CA ASN A 5 -14.95 -35.04 6.92
C ASN A 5 -16.00 -33.95 6.61
N GLU A 6 -15.88 -32.75 7.18
CA GLU A 6 -16.69 -31.59 6.79
C GLU A 6 -15.94 -30.67 5.84
N ARG A 7 -16.64 -30.17 4.82
CA ARG A 7 -16.10 -29.21 3.86
C ARG A 7 -16.38 -27.79 4.34
N LEU A 8 -15.39 -27.18 5.00
CA LEU A 8 -15.46 -25.81 5.49
C LEU A 8 -14.83 -24.82 4.49
N LYS A 9 -15.35 -23.59 4.42
CA LYS A 9 -14.73 -22.53 3.61
C LYS A 9 -13.51 -21.99 4.34
N ALA A 10 -12.42 -21.73 3.62
CA ALA A 10 -11.17 -21.23 4.22
C ALA A 10 -11.37 -19.91 4.98
N ARG A 11 -12.18 -19.01 4.42
CA ARG A 11 -12.54 -17.73 5.05
C ARG A 11 -13.24 -17.89 6.41
N ASP A 12 -14.06 -18.93 6.58
CA ASP A 12 -14.82 -19.17 7.82
C ASP A 12 -13.87 -19.65 8.93
N LEU A 13 -12.88 -20.48 8.56
CA LEU A 13 -11.80 -20.89 9.47
C LEU A 13 -10.91 -19.71 9.87
N LEU A 14 -10.57 -18.84 8.92
CA LEU A 14 -9.79 -17.64 9.20
C LEU A 14 -10.55 -16.66 10.13
N LEU A 15 -11.87 -16.52 9.95
CA LEU A 15 -12.73 -15.76 10.87
C LEU A 15 -12.66 -16.33 12.29
N ILE A 16 -12.77 -17.65 12.47
CA ILE A 16 -12.65 -18.29 13.79
C ILE A 16 -11.27 -18.02 14.40
N TYR A 17 -10.22 -18.14 13.59
CA TYR A 17 -8.85 -17.87 14.03
C TYR A 17 -8.67 -16.42 14.51
N ILE A 18 -9.15 -15.45 13.74
CA ILE A 18 -9.05 -14.02 14.09
C ILE A 18 -9.91 -13.70 15.32
N LYS A 19 -11.13 -14.27 15.43
CA LYS A 19 -11.94 -14.18 16.66
C LYS A 19 -11.15 -14.66 17.88
N LYS A 20 -10.43 -15.78 17.73
CA LYS A 20 -9.60 -16.31 18.81
C LYS A 20 -8.43 -15.37 19.12
N LEU A 21 -7.70 -14.88 18.13
CA LEU A 21 -6.59 -13.93 18.32
C LEU A 21 -7.04 -12.66 19.06
N LEU A 22 -8.17 -12.07 18.65
CA LEU A 22 -8.71 -10.87 19.30
C LEU A 22 -9.17 -11.11 20.74
N SER A 23 -9.46 -12.35 21.12
CA SER A 23 -9.77 -12.72 22.50
C SER A 23 -8.53 -12.95 23.39
N MET A 24 -7.33 -13.07 22.82
CA MET A 24 -6.10 -13.38 23.56
C MET A 24 -5.49 -12.24 24.39
N PRO A 25 -5.62 -10.93 24.07
CA PRO A 25 -4.94 -9.84 24.80
C PRO A 25 -5.25 -9.75 26.32
N GLY A 26 -6.11 -10.62 26.85
CA GLY A 26 -6.31 -10.79 28.29
C GLY A 26 -7.12 -9.66 28.93
N TYR A 27 -7.29 -9.75 30.25
CA TYR A 27 -8.21 -8.91 31.02
C TYR A 27 -7.96 -7.39 30.88
N PHE A 28 -6.69 -6.98 30.66
CA PHE A 28 -6.30 -5.58 30.53
C PHE A 28 -6.93 -4.87 29.32
N TYR A 29 -7.28 -5.62 28.28
CA TYR A 29 -7.91 -5.08 27.07
C TYR A 29 -9.34 -5.61 26.88
N ALA A 30 -9.92 -6.29 27.88
CA ALA A 30 -11.26 -6.89 27.78
C ALA A 30 -12.36 -5.87 27.45
N ASN A 31 -12.17 -4.60 27.84
CA ASN A 31 -13.07 -3.49 27.55
C ASN A 31 -12.47 -2.47 26.56
N ALA A 32 -11.30 -2.74 25.99
CA ALA A 32 -10.68 -1.83 25.05
C ALA A 32 -11.39 -1.92 23.69
N ARG A 33 -11.76 -0.76 23.14
CA ARG A 33 -12.28 -0.70 21.78
C ARG A 33 -11.13 -0.91 20.81
N LEU A 34 -11.28 -1.83 19.86
CA LEU A 34 -10.34 -2.00 18.76
C LEU A 34 -10.28 -0.71 17.93
N SER A 35 -9.14 -0.01 17.93
CA SER A 35 -8.96 1.21 17.15
C SER A 35 -8.70 0.90 15.68
N LYS A 36 -7.68 0.08 15.39
CA LYS A 36 -7.28 -0.37 14.06
C LYS A 36 -6.91 -1.85 14.10
N LEU A 37 -7.29 -2.59 13.06
CA LEU A 37 -6.81 -3.93 12.76
C LEU A 37 -5.94 -3.85 11.51
N VAL A 38 -4.64 -4.06 11.69
CA VAL A 38 -3.68 -4.02 10.57
C VAL A 38 -3.22 -5.44 10.27
N ILE A 39 -3.36 -5.85 9.01
CA ILE A 39 -2.98 -7.17 8.53
C ILE A 39 -1.76 -7.01 7.62
N ALA A 40 -0.63 -7.62 8.03
CA ALA A 40 0.55 -7.71 7.18
C ALA A 40 0.52 -8.99 6.35
N VAL A 41 0.69 -8.86 5.04
CA VAL A 41 0.76 -9.97 4.08
C VAL A 41 2.01 -9.86 3.20
N GLU A 42 2.39 -10.93 2.51
CA GLU A 42 3.54 -10.87 1.61
C GLU A 42 3.28 -9.97 0.39
N LYS A 43 2.10 -10.11 -0.22
CA LYS A 43 1.65 -9.34 -1.37
C LYS A 43 0.17 -9.03 -1.20
N ILE A 44 -0.24 -7.82 -1.56
CA ILE A 44 -1.64 -7.42 -1.54
C ILE A 44 -2.27 -7.71 -2.90
N ASP A 45 -3.46 -8.29 -2.88
CA ASP A 45 -4.37 -8.40 -4.01
C ASP A 45 -5.83 -8.20 -3.57
N MET A 46 -6.73 -8.10 -4.53
CA MET A 46 -8.16 -7.89 -4.25
C MET A 46 -8.79 -9.05 -3.50
N ASP A 47 -8.35 -10.29 -3.71
CA ASP A 47 -8.90 -11.46 -3.01
C ASP A 47 -8.59 -11.41 -1.52
N ILE A 48 -7.37 -10.96 -1.16
CA ILE A 48 -6.96 -10.70 0.23
C ILE A 48 -7.81 -9.59 0.83
N VAL A 49 -7.92 -8.44 0.14
CA VAL A 49 -8.68 -7.28 0.63
C VAL A 49 -10.16 -7.64 0.84
N ASP A 50 -10.77 -8.36 -0.09
CA ASP A 50 -12.16 -8.80 -0.01
C ASP A 50 -12.36 -9.83 1.10
N THR A 51 -11.40 -10.75 1.28
CA THR A 51 -11.44 -11.74 2.37
C THR A 51 -11.41 -11.05 3.73
N PHE A 52 -10.50 -10.11 3.95
CA PHE A 52 -10.43 -9.39 5.23
C PHE A 52 -11.60 -8.41 5.40
N SER A 53 -12.10 -7.79 4.33
CA SER A 53 -13.32 -6.98 4.35
C SER A 53 -14.55 -7.79 4.80
N TYR A 54 -14.67 -9.03 4.31
CA TYR A 54 -15.70 -9.96 4.77
C TYR A 54 -15.53 -10.28 6.26
N ILE A 55 -14.31 -10.62 6.68
CA ILE A 55 -14.04 -11.02 8.07
C ILE A 55 -14.34 -9.88 9.06
N ILE A 56 -13.92 -8.65 8.79
CA ILE A 56 -14.21 -7.51 9.68
C ILE A 56 -15.71 -7.24 9.78
N ALA A 57 -16.46 -7.40 8.69
CA ALA A 57 -17.91 -7.21 8.68
C ALA A 57 -18.60 -8.24 9.58
N GLU A 58 -18.19 -9.51 9.50
CA GLU A 58 -18.64 -10.61 10.38
C GLU A 58 -18.22 -10.42 11.85
N LEU A 59 -17.21 -9.60 12.11
CA LEU A 59 -16.77 -9.20 13.45
C LEU A 59 -17.49 -7.94 13.96
N GLY A 60 -18.33 -7.29 13.16
CA GLY A 60 -18.96 -6.01 13.50
C GLY A 60 -17.95 -4.85 13.56
N ILE A 61 -16.82 -4.97 12.88
CA ILE A 61 -15.78 -3.94 12.78
C ILE A 61 -16.01 -3.16 11.48
N THR A 62 -16.00 -1.85 11.56
CA THR A 62 -16.20 -0.96 10.40
C THR A 62 -14.96 -0.96 9.49
N ARG A 63 -15.17 -0.79 8.17
CA ARG A 63 -14.11 -0.90 7.16
C ARG A 63 -12.98 0.10 7.35
N ASP A 64 -13.27 1.31 7.83
CA ASP A 64 -12.28 2.34 8.17
C ASP A 64 -11.27 1.89 9.24
N ARG A 65 -11.53 0.79 9.95
CA ARG A 65 -10.64 0.23 10.97
C ARG A 65 -9.74 -0.88 10.46
N LEU A 66 -9.98 -1.40 9.26
CA LEU A 66 -9.09 -2.35 8.62
C LEU A 66 -8.01 -1.60 7.87
N MET A 67 -6.79 -2.12 7.93
CA MET A 67 -5.72 -1.77 7.02
C MET A 67 -5.03 -3.05 6.61
N VAL A 68 -4.79 -3.24 5.32
CA VAL A 68 -3.93 -4.32 4.82
C VAL A 68 -2.64 -3.67 4.36
N ILE A 69 -1.50 -4.22 4.75
CA ILE A 69 -0.17 -3.74 4.35
C ILE A 69 0.66 -4.91 3.88
N ASP A 70 1.65 -4.67 3.03
CA ASP A 70 2.62 -5.70 2.70
C ASP A 70 3.78 -5.77 3.73
N TYR A 71 4.65 -6.75 3.58
CA TYR A 71 5.83 -6.93 4.42
C TYR A 71 6.86 -5.78 4.26
N LYS A 72 6.89 -5.09 3.10
CA LYS A 72 7.76 -3.93 2.88
C LYS A 72 7.32 -2.75 3.71
N GLU A 73 6.03 -2.42 3.66
CA GLU A 73 5.41 -1.40 4.49
C GLU A 73 5.56 -1.72 5.98
N ALA A 74 5.34 -2.98 6.37
CA ALA A 74 5.54 -3.39 7.77
C ALA A 74 7.00 -3.19 8.22
N PHE A 75 7.98 -3.54 7.37
CA PHE A 75 9.41 -3.30 7.63
C PHE A 75 9.74 -1.81 7.73
N TYR A 76 9.14 -0.97 6.86
CA TYR A 76 9.26 0.49 6.92
C TYR A 76 8.77 1.05 8.26
N TYR A 77 7.53 0.77 8.65
CA TYR A 77 6.97 1.28 9.90
C TYR A 77 7.73 0.72 11.11
N TYR A 78 8.12 -0.56 11.09
CA TYR A 78 8.92 -1.13 12.16
C TYR A 78 10.25 -0.39 12.34
N THR A 79 11.00 -0.23 11.25
CA THR A 79 12.36 0.32 11.28
C THR A 79 12.37 1.76 11.76
N LEU A 80 11.48 2.60 11.24
CA LEU A 80 11.48 4.03 11.54
C LEU A 80 10.79 4.38 12.86
N ASN A 81 10.13 3.40 13.49
CA ASN A 81 9.64 3.52 14.85
C ASN A 81 10.72 3.18 15.89
N GLN A 82 11.89 2.68 15.48
CA GLN A 82 12.99 2.38 16.40
C GLN A 82 13.73 3.64 16.89
N ARG A 83 14.79 3.45 17.69
CA ARG A 83 15.69 4.55 18.05
C ARG A 83 16.41 5.08 16.80
N PRO A 84 16.56 6.40 16.63
CA PRO A 84 17.23 6.98 15.45
C PRO A 84 18.63 6.45 15.17
N GLU A 85 19.35 6.04 16.21
CA GLU A 85 20.68 5.42 16.10
C GLU A 85 20.68 4.09 15.31
N TYR A 86 19.54 3.39 15.21
CA TYR A 86 19.44 2.13 14.46
C TYR A 86 19.22 2.34 12.96
N PHE A 87 18.81 3.54 12.55
CA PHE A 87 18.58 3.88 11.16
C PHE A 87 19.34 5.14 10.74
N LEU A 88 20.49 5.44 11.36
CA LEU A 88 21.32 6.60 11.01
C LEU A 88 21.71 6.59 9.52
N HIS A 89 22.06 5.42 9.03
CA HIS A 89 22.24 5.08 7.61
C HIS A 89 21.20 4.03 7.19
N ASP A 90 21.52 3.24 6.17
CA ASP A 90 20.60 2.26 5.63
C ASP A 90 20.38 1.09 6.58
N VAL A 91 19.27 0.39 6.38
CA VAL A 91 18.86 -0.76 7.19
C VAL A 91 18.54 -1.92 6.27
N VAL A 92 19.01 -3.11 6.64
CA VAL A 92 18.74 -4.34 5.88
C VAL A 92 17.96 -5.31 6.75
N MET A 93 16.98 -5.97 6.18
CA MET A 93 16.34 -7.13 6.76
C MET A 93 16.59 -8.33 5.85
N PHE A 94 17.04 -9.43 6.42
CA PHE A 94 17.01 -10.73 5.76
C PHE A 94 15.89 -11.56 6.38
N ASP A 95 15.05 -12.14 5.55
CA ASP A 95 13.96 -13.03 5.96
C ASP A 95 14.23 -14.40 5.36
N TYR A 96 14.47 -15.39 6.21
CA TYR A 96 14.65 -16.77 5.80
C TYR A 96 13.48 -17.61 6.33
N SER A 97 12.41 -17.64 5.55
CA SER A 97 11.17 -18.36 5.86
C SER A 97 10.79 -19.23 4.66
N ASP A 98 10.07 -20.34 4.90
CA ASP A 98 9.57 -21.23 3.84
C ASP A 98 10.65 -21.71 2.84
N ASN A 99 11.86 -21.98 3.34
CA ASN A 99 13.05 -22.34 2.54
C ASN A 99 13.43 -21.29 1.47
N GLN A 100 13.00 -20.03 1.62
CA GLN A 100 13.35 -18.95 0.71
C GLN A 100 14.02 -17.82 1.50
N LEU A 101 15.20 -17.40 1.04
CA LEU A 101 15.92 -16.28 1.62
C LEU A 101 15.60 -15.01 0.83
N LYS A 102 15.01 -14.02 1.50
CA LYS A 102 14.71 -12.70 0.94
C LYS A 102 15.55 -11.67 1.66
N HIS A 103 15.75 -10.54 1.00
CA HIS A 103 16.23 -9.34 1.66
C HIS A 103 15.36 -8.14 1.31
N TYR A 104 15.29 -7.21 2.25
CA TYR A 104 14.74 -5.88 2.08
C TYR A 104 15.78 -4.87 2.53
N TYR A 105 15.93 -3.81 1.76
CA TYR A 105 16.90 -2.74 1.99
C TYR A 105 16.16 -1.41 2.03
N LEU A 106 16.29 -0.71 3.15
CA LEU A 106 15.70 0.59 3.42
C LEU A 106 16.78 1.66 3.39
N SER A 107 16.56 2.68 2.56
CA SER A 107 17.39 3.89 2.50
C SER A 107 16.50 5.14 2.56
N ARG A 108 17.10 6.30 2.85
CA ARG A 108 16.35 7.55 3.07
C ARG A 108 17.02 8.74 2.41
N ASN A 109 16.23 9.62 1.80
CA ASN A 109 16.68 10.92 1.34
C ASN A 109 16.59 11.95 2.48
N LEU A 110 17.71 12.11 3.19
CA LEU A 110 17.83 13.03 4.32
C LEU A 110 17.72 14.52 3.94
N ARG A 111 17.72 14.86 2.63
CA ARG A 111 17.61 16.23 2.12
C ARG A 111 16.17 16.71 1.95
N THR A 112 15.20 15.84 2.19
CA THR A 112 13.77 16.15 2.01
C THR A 112 13.06 16.22 3.36
N THR A 113 11.98 17.01 3.42
CA THR A 113 11.11 17.09 4.60
C THR A 113 9.66 17.06 4.12
N PRO A 114 8.89 15.99 4.40
CA PRO A 114 9.29 14.76 5.09
C PRO A 114 10.39 13.98 4.34
N GLN A 115 11.12 13.11 5.04
CA GLN A 115 12.17 12.31 4.43
C GLN A 115 11.58 11.22 3.53
N ILE A 116 11.93 11.24 2.25
CA ILE A 116 11.53 10.18 1.32
C ILE A 116 12.29 8.89 1.65
N VAL A 117 11.58 7.79 1.75
CA VAL A 117 12.10 6.46 2.02
C VAL A 117 12.01 5.60 0.78
N TYR A 118 13.10 4.91 0.48
CA TYR A 118 13.17 3.96 -0.63
C TYR A 118 13.39 2.57 -0.07
N LEU A 119 12.56 1.63 -0.53
CA LEU A 119 12.67 0.22 -0.22
C LEU A 119 12.94 -0.54 -1.52
N SER A 120 13.94 -1.39 -1.48
CA SER A 120 14.20 -2.39 -2.53
C SER A 120 14.29 -3.76 -1.90
N ASP A 121 13.92 -4.79 -2.65
CA ASP A 121 13.96 -6.16 -2.18
C ASP A 121 14.64 -7.09 -3.21
N GLY A 122 14.88 -8.32 -2.79
CA GLY A 122 15.33 -9.36 -3.70
C GLY A 122 15.27 -10.74 -3.06
N ILE A 123 14.93 -11.71 -3.91
CA ILE A 123 14.76 -13.11 -3.55
C ILE A 123 16.03 -13.87 -3.95
N HIS A 124 16.49 -14.74 -3.05
CA HIS A 124 17.68 -15.56 -3.22
C HIS A 124 17.31 -17.04 -3.14
N ASN A 125 18.20 -17.88 -3.69
CA ASN A 125 18.06 -19.32 -3.58
C ASN A 125 18.16 -19.76 -2.11
N THR A 126 17.53 -20.90 -1.80
CA THR A 126 17.73 -21.60 -0.54
C THR A 126 19.22 -21.84 -0.32
N LEU A 127 19.69 -21.61 0.90
CA LEU A 127 21.08 -21.88 1.27
C LEU A 127 21.36 -23.39 1.20
N GLY A 128 22.47 -23.74 0.57
CA GLY A 128 22.87 -25.10 0.24
C GLY A 128 23.69 -25.80 1.31
N LYS A 129 24.80 -26.41 0.88
CA LYS A 129 25.62 -27.27 1.76
C LYS A 129 26.47 -26.48 2.74
N ASN A 130 26.82 -25.24 2.42
CA ASN A 130 27.64 -24.37 3.26
C ASN A 130 26.87 -23.08 3.56
N PRO A 131 25.76 -23.15 4.32
CA PRO A 131 24.81 -22.05 4.43
C PRO A 131 25.43 -20.77 4.99
N ASP A 132 26.36 -20.89 5.95
CA ASP A 132 27.06 -19.72 6.50
C ASP A 132 27.90 -18.99 5.46
N LEU A 133 28.69 -19.70 4.64
CA LEU A 133 29.53 -19.07 3.62
C LEU A 133 28.70 -18.49 2.48
N GLU A 134 27.65 -19.20 2.06
CA GLU A 134 26.74 -18.72 1.02
C GLU A 134 25.99 -17.46 1.48
N PHE A 135 25.60 -17.39 2.75
CA PHE A 135 25.01 -16.20 3.35
C PHE A 135 26.03 -15.07 3.52
N ASP A 136 27.26 -15.39 3.90
CA ASP A 136 28.37 -14.43 4.05
C ASP A 136 28.69 -13.71 2.72
N GLU A 137 28.68 -14.45 1.61
CA GLU A 137 28.82 -13.90 0.25
C GLU A 137 27.60 -13.05 -0.15
N LEU A 138 26.40 -13.47 0.24
CA LEU A 138 25.19 -12.69 -0.01
C LEU A 138 25.26 -11.34 0.72
N ILE A 139 25.72 -11.31 1.97
CA ILE A 139 25.90 -10.08 2.75
C ILE A 139 26.81 -9.12 1.98
N ASP A 140 27.94 -9.60 1.44
CA ASP A 140 28.85 -8.75 0.66
C ASP A 140 28.19 -8.15 -0.58
N ARG A 141 27.40 -8.96 -1.32
CA ARG A 141 26.66 -8.47 -2.48
C ARG A 141 25.61 -7.42 -2.10
N VAL A 142 24.82 -7.67 -1.05
CA VAL A 142 23.75 -6.76 -0.62
C VAL A 142 24.31 -5.45 -0.06
N PHE A 143 25.45 -5.50 0.65
CA PHE A 143 26.06 -4.34 1.32
C PHE A 143 27.01 -3.55 0.42
N ALA A 144 27.34 -4.04 -0.77
CA ALA A 144 28.28 -3.40 -1.69
C ALA A 144 27.95 -1.91 -1.90
N GLY A 145 28.91 -1.04 -1.59
CA GLY A 145 28.80 0.42 -1.75
C GLY A 145 27.87 1.13 -0.75
N LYS A 146 27.36 0.44 0.27
CA LYS A 146 26.36 0.97 1.21
C LYS A 146 26.91 1.04 2.63
N ILE A 147 26.40 1.99 3.40
CA ILE A 147 26.68 2.08 4.84
C ILE A 147 25.43 1.61 5.57
N ILE A 148 25.53 0.46 6.23
CA ILE A 148 24.41 -0.15 6.95
C ILE A 148 24.56 0.15 8.45
N SER A 149 23.49 0.58 9.12
CA SER A 149 23.47 0.84 10.57
C SER A 149 22.95 -0.35 11.37
N ALA A 150 21.89 -0.98 10.86
CA ALA A 150 21.25 -2.11 11.49
C ALA A 150 20.88 -3.21 10.49
N VAL A 151 20.91 -4.44 10.98
CA VAL A 151 20.51 -5.64 10.25
C VAL A 151 19.50 -6.42 11.08
N TYR A 152 18.43 -6.85 10.43
CA TYR A 152 17.41 -7.71 11.03
C TYR A 152 17.45 -9.08 10.37
N LEU A 153 17.44 -10.14 11.18
CA LEU A 153 17.38 -11.54 10.75
C LEU A 153 16.02 -12.10 11.19
N LEU A 154 15.16 -12.41 10.23
CA LEU A 154 13.81 -12.92 10.46
C LEU A 154 13.62 -14.32 9.91
N GLY A 155 12.72 -15.07 10.54
CA GLY A 155 12.30 -16.39 10.06
C GLY A 155 13.07 -17.55 10.66
N ASP A 156 12.46 -18.73 10.58
CA ASP A 156 12.95 -19.96 11.21
C ASP A 156 14.23 -20.48 10.55
N GLY A 157 14.55 -20.05 9.33
CA GLY A 157 15.77 -20.44 8.63
C GLY A 157 17.06 -19.93 9.30
N PHE A 158 16.96 -18.93 10.17
CA PHE A 158 18.07 -18.48 11.02
C PHE A 158 18.14 -19.18 12.38
N ASP A 159 17.21 -20.10 12.68
CA ASP A 159 17.28 -20.89 13.90
C ASP A 159 18.47 -21.88 13.84
N GLY A 160 19.11 -22.12 14.99
CA GLY A 160 20.24 -23.04 15.13
C GLY A 160 21.60 -22.36 15.23
N ASP A 161 22.68 -23.16 15.19
CA ASP A 161 24.07 -22.72 15.38
C ASP A 161 24.89 -22.82 14.08
N TRP A 162 24.37 -22.23 12.99
CA TRP A 162 25.06 -22.22 11.70
C TRP A 162 25.67 -20.86 11.35
N LEU A 163 25.12 -19.75 11.85
CA LEU A 163 25.62 -18.39 11.62
C LEU A 163 26.87 -18.09 12.45
N LYS A 164 28.07 -18.36 11.93
CA LYS A 164 29.34 -18.13 12.66
C LYS A 164 30.11 -16.99 12.03
N VAL A 165 30.56 -17.18 10.79
CA VAL A 165 31.33 -16.18 10.03
C VAL A 165 30.43 -15.00 9.67
N SER A 166 29.21 -15.28 9.18
CA SER A 166 28.24 -14.25 8.82
C SER A 166 27.90 -13.34 10.00
N LEU A 167 27.67 -13.91 11.19
CA LEU A 167 27.31 -13.11 12.36
C LEU A 167 28.45 -12.20 12.81
N GLN A 168 29.70 -12.67 12.76
CA GLN A 168 30.88 -11.83 13.04
C GLN A 168 30.98 -10.67 12.05
N LYS A 169 30.73 -10.92 10.75
CA LYS A 169 30.69 -9.88 9.72
C LYS A 169 29.57 -8.89 9.98
N LEU A 170 28.34 -9.36 10.23
CA LEU A 170 27.17 -8.51 10.47
C LEU A 170 27.38 -7.60 11.68
N CYS A 171 27.90 -8.12 12.79
CA CYS A 171 28.10 -7.39 14.05
C CYS A 171 29.28 -6.39 14.04
N ARG A 172 30.05 -6.29 12.95
CA ARG A 172 31.16 -5.34 12.85
C ARG A 172 30.65 -3.91 12.67
N ASN A 173 30.63 -3.15 13.77
CA ASN A 173 30.20 -1.74 13.85
C ASN A 173 28.72 -1.49 13.51
N ARG A 174 27.85 -2.49 13.72
CA ARG A 174 26.41 -2.42 13.43
C ARG A 174 25.60 -3.09 14.52
N LYS A 175 24.31 -2.75 14.59
CA LYS A 175 23.35 -3.49 15.41
C LYS A 175 22.74 -4.63 14.61
N VAL A 176 22.66 -5.80 15.22
CA VAL A 176 22.04 -6.98 14.60
C VAL A 176 20.96 -7.49 15.54
N PHE A 177 19.77 -7.72 15.00
CA PHE A 177 18.61 -8.20 15.75
C PHE A 177 18.07 -9.45 15.08
N ALA A 178 17.70 -10.47 15.87
CA ALA A 178 17.05 -11.67 15.40
C ALA A 178 15.65 -11.78 16.03
N GLY A 179 14.66 -12.23 15.27
CA GLY A 179 13.28 -12.37 15.76
C GLY A 179 12.29 -12.85 14.70
N LYS A 180 11.02 -12.99 15.08
CA LYS A 180 9.96 -13.54 14.20
C LYS A 180 8.69 -12.69 14.14
N ASP A 181 8.67 -11.58 14.87
CA ASP A 181 7.48 -10.75 15.13
C ASP A 181 7.62 -9.33 14.56
N MET A 182 8.59 -9.09 13.68
CA MET A 182 8.79 -7.75 13.09
C MET A 182 7.57 -7.31 12.28
N TYR A 183 7.03 -8.17 11.43
CA TYR A 183 5.91 -7.80 10.57
C TYR A 183 4.66 -7.44 11.38
N SER A 184 4.35 -8.20 12.44
CA SER A 184 3.22 -7.90 13.32
C SER A 184 3.44 -6.62 14.11
N ARG A 185 4.66 -6.37 14.63
CA ARG A 185 4.99 -5.10 15.29
C ARG A 185 4.94 -3.92 14.33
N GLY A 186 5.45 -4.10 13.12
CA GLY A 186 5.39 -3.13 12.03
C GLY A 186 3.96 -2.75 11.68
N ALA A 187 3.07 -3.74 11.57
CA ALA A 187 1.64 -3.55 11.38
C ALA A 187 0.99 -2.72 12.51
N CYS A 188 1.33 -3.01 13.77
CA CYS A 188 0.84 -2.21 14.90
C CYS A 188 1.32 -0.75 14.81
N TYR A 189 2.59 -0.51 14.44
CA TYR A 189 3.12 0.84 14.28
C TYR A 189 2.46 1.58 13.10
N ALA A 190 2.23 0.89 11.98
CA ALA A 190 1.49 1.44 10.84
C ALA A 190 0.10 1.94 11.26
N GLY A 191 -0.63 1.12 12.01
CA GLY A 191 -1.95 1.46 12.54
C GLY A 191 -1.91 2.70 13.44
N ALA A 192 -0.93 2.79 14.33
CA ALA A 192 -0.78 3.96 15.21
C ALA A 192 -0.44 5.25 14.45
N VAL A 193 0.46 5.17 13.46
CA VAL A 193 0.85 6.32 12.63
C VAL A 193 -0.31 6.80 11.76
N LYS A 194 -1.02 5.89 11.09
CA LYS A 194 -2.15 6.22 10.20
C LYS A 194 -3.39 6.72 10.94
N ASP A 195 -3.51 6.43 12.24
CA ASP A 195 -4.55 7.01 13.11
C ASP A 195 -4.23 8.46 13.53
N GLY A 196 -3.12 9.04 13.03
CA GLY A 196 -2.72 10.42 13.31
C GLY A 196 -2.22 10.67 14.74
N THR A 197 -2.03 9.59 15.52
CA THR A 197 -1.64 9.68 16.93
C THR A 197 -0.18 10.08 17.13
N ARG A 198 0.62 10.07 16.06
CA ARG A 198 2.06 10.32 16.12
C ARG A 198 2.53 11.10 14.91
N ASP A 199 3.38 12.09 15.14
CA ASP A 199 4.10 12.77 14.06
C ASP A 199 5.03 11.78 13.34
N TRP A 200 4.98 11.81 12.02
CA TRP A 200 5.68 10.85 11.17
C TRP A 200 6.40 11.57 10.03
N PRO A 201 7.66 11.97 10.22
CA PRO A 201 8.41 12.80 9.28
C PRO A 201 9.00 11.99 8.11
N PHE A 202 8.31 10.92 7.69
CA PHE A 202 8.76 9.99 6.66
C PHE A 202 7.63 9.74 5.65
N VAL A 203 7.99 9.61 4.38
CA VAL A 203 7.07 9.25 3.32
C VAL A 203 7.65 8.08 2.54
N TYR A 204 6.84 7.03 2.39
CA TYR A 204 7.10 5.89 1.52
C TYR A 204 5.90 5.76 0.58
N ILE A 205 6.19 5.67 -0.72
CA ILE A 205 5.19 5.34 -1.75
C ILE A 205 5.65 4.00 -2.31
N GLY A 206 5.16 2.91 -1.72
CA GLY A 206 5.46 1.52 -2.05
C GLY A 206 4.54 0.96 -3.13
N ASP A 207 4.67 -0.33 -3.41
CA ASP A 207 4.00 -1.00 -4.53
C ASP A 207 2.47 -0.99 -4.41
N ASN A 208 1.93 -0.65 -3.23
CA ASN A 208 0.50 -0.61 -2.98
C ASN A 208 -0.06 0.81 -2.91
N GLU A 209 0.78 1.84 -3.05
CA GLU A 209 0.37 3.23 -3.10
C GLU A 209 0.42 3.79 -4.51
N LEU A 210 -0.62 4.54 -4.88
CA LEU A 210 -0.73 5.22 -6.17
C LEU A 210 0.49 6.08 -6.48
N LYS A 211 0.99 5.97 -7.71
CA LYS A 211 2.14 6.74 -8.24
C LYS A 211 1.72 7.99 -9.00
N MET A 212 0.43 8.31 -9.02
CA MET A 212 -0.10 9.42 -9.79
C MET A 212 -1.22 10.16 -9.04
N ASN A 213 -1.24 11.48 -9.22
CA ASN A 213 -2.44 12.28 -9.01
C ASN A 213 -3.26 12.26 -10.29
N LEU A 214 -4.57 12.07 -10.16
CA LEU A 214 -5.51 12.13 -11.27
C LEU A 214 -6.53 13.23 -11.01
N SER A 215 -6.60 14.24 -11.87
CA SER A 215 -7.49 15.38 -11.69
C SER A 215 -8.27 15.73 -12.96
N VAL A 216 -9.47 16.25 -12.79
CA VAL A 216 -10.29 16.81 -13.87
C VAL A 216 -10.16 18.33 -13.83
N LYS A 217 -9.83 18.94 -14.97
CA LYS A 217 -9.76 20.39 -15.09
C LYS A 217 -11.17 20.96 -15.24
N VAL A 218 -11.50 21.93 -14.40
CA VAL A 218 -12.83 22.56 -14.36
C VAL A 218 -12.72 24.08 -14.32
N VAL A 219 -13.84 24.75 -14.58
CA VAL A 219 -13.99 26.19 -14.35
C VAL A 219 -15.02 26.38 -13.25
N ASP A 220 -14.58 26.82 -12.08
CA ASP A 220 -15.47 27.23 -10.99
C ASP A 220 -15.43 28.76 -10.82
N ASN A 221 -16.59 29.40 -10.81
CA ASN A 221 -16.70 30.86 -10.66
C ASN A 221 -15.79 31.69 -11.60
N LYS A 222 -15.61 31.22 -12.85
CA LYS A 222 -14.72 31.80 -13.87
C LYS A 222 -13.22 31.68 -13.56
N VAL A 223 -12.85 30.87 -12.58
CA VAL A 223 -11.47 30.54 -12.24
C VAL A 223 -11.21 29.10 -12.64
N MET A 224 -10.05 28.86 -13.26
CA MET A 224 -9.59 27.52 -13.56
C MET A 224 -9.26 26.78 -12.26
N ASP A 225 -9.78 25.58 -12.08
CA ASP A 225 -9.53 24.73 -10.93
C ASP A 225 -9.34 23.26 -11.35
N TYR A 226 -8.88 22.43 -10.42
CA TYR A 226 -8.62 21.01 -10.62
C TYR A 226 -9.31 20.19 -9.54
N LEU A 227 -10.28 19.38 -9.94
CA LEU A 227 -10.91 18.41 -9.05
C LEU A 227 -10.11 17.12 -9.05
N THR A 228 -9.38 16.86 -7.98
CA THR A 228 -8.59 15.64 -7.82
C THR A 228 -9.49 14.45 -7.49
N LEU A 229 -9.43 13.42 -8.33
CA LEU A 229 -10.14 12.15 -8.15
C LEU A 229 -9.28 11.13 -7.40
N LEU A 230 -7.96 11.10 -7.63
CA LEU A 230 -7.05 10.17 -6.97
C LEU A 230 -5.76 10.90 -6.58
N ASN A 231 -5.22 10.62 -5.39
CA ASN A 231 -3.95 11.17 -4.93
C ASN A 231 -2.85 10.12 -4.93
N ALA A 232 -1.65 10.53 -5.32
CA ALA A 232 -0.47 9.71 -5.11
C ALA A 232 -0.23 9.48 -3.61
N GLY A 233 0.20 8.27 -3.25
CA GLY A 233 0.38 7.87 -1.84
C GLY A 233 -0.87 7.25 -1.18
N GLU A 234 -2.04 7.29 -1.83
CA GLU A 234 -3.21 6.54 -1.38
C GLU A 234 -3.10 5.06 -1.75
N SER A 235 -3.61 4.18 -0.90
CA SER A 235 -3.68 2.74 -1.18
C SER A 235 -4.58 2.47 -2.38
N TRP A 236 -4.05 1.86 -3.44
CA TRP A 236 -4.78 1.73 -4.73
C TRP A 236 -6.08 0.91 -4.60
N TYR A 237 -6.13 -0.06 -3.69
CA TYR A 237 -7.30 -0.94 -3.45
C TYR A 237 -8.39 -0.29 -2.58
N GLU A 238 -8.12 0.86 -1.98
CA GLU A 238 -9.08 1.66 -1.19
C GLU A 238 -9.44 2.98 -1.87
N ALA A 239 -8.56 3.52 -2.71
CA ALA A 239 -8.74 4.80 -3.35
C ALA A 239 -9.94 4.80 -4.31
N TYR A 240 -10.72 5.86 -4.23
CA TYR A 240 -11.86 6.14 -5.08
C TYR A 240 -12.15 7.63 -4.99
N GLY A 241 -12.40 8.26 -6.13
CA GLY A 241 -12.89 9.63 -6.17
C GLY A 241 -13.99 9.79 -7.18
N GLU A 242 -14.89 10.71 -6.88
CA GLU A 242 -15.95 11.12 -7.79
C GLU A 242 -16.15 12.62 -7.74
N CYS A 243 -16.60 13.18 -8.86
CA CYS A 243 -17.11 14.55 -8.94
C CYS A 243 -18.27 14.62 -9.93
N GLU A 244 -19.09 15.66 -9.80
CA GLU A 244 -20.09 16.02 -10.81
C GLU A 244 -19.71 17.35 -11.46
N VAL A 245 -19.77 17.41 -12.78
CA VAL A 245 -19.43 18.60 -13.58
C VAL A 245 -20.53 18.90 -14.60
N ILE A 246 -20.59 20.13 -15.08
CA ILE A 246 -21.47 20.52 -16.19
C ILE A 246 -20.59 20.69 -17.43
N LEU A 247 -20.94 20.00 -18.51
CA LEU A 247 -20.24 20.10 -19.78
C LEU A 247 -20.49 21.46 -20.44
N ASP A 248 -19.42 22.15 -20.84
CA ASP A 248 -19.47 23.42 -21.54
C ASP A 248 -18.77 23.28 -22.90
N GLY A 249 -19.54 23.02 -23.96
CA GLY A 249 -19.03 22.86 -25.32
C GLY A 249 -18.91 21.40 -25.78
N SER A 250 -17.72 21.00 -26.22
CA SER A 250 -17.48 19.70 -26.87
C SER A 250 -17.70 18.52 -25.93
N GLY A 251 -18.01 17.35 -26.49
CA GLY A 251 -18.12 16.07 -25.77
C GLY A 251 -16.76 15.51 -25.39
N GLU A 252 -15.92 16.30 -24.74
CA GLU A 252 -14.53 15.94 -24.39
C GLU A 252 -14.24 16.34 -22.94
N ILE A 253 -13.48 15.50 -22.23
CA ILE A 253 -13.04 15.76 -20.86
C ILE A 253 -11.51 15.69 -20.79
N GLU A 254 -10.88 16.74 -20.29
CA GLU A 254 -9.43 16.77 -20.03
C GLU A 254 -9.12 16.19 -18.64
N VAL A 255 -8.40 15.06 -18.65
CA VAL A 255 -7.88 14.43 -17.43
C VAL A 255 -6.37 14.66 -17.32
N TRP A 256 -5.95 15.13 -16.15
CA TRP A 256 -4.57 15.49 -15.84
C TRP A 256 -3.95 14.42 -14.94
N ILE A 257 -2.83 13.86 -15.40
CA ILE A 257 -2.10 12.77 -14.77
C ILE A 257 -0.73 13.31 -14.37
N GLN A 258 -0.42 13.34 -13.07
CA GLN A 258 0.82 13.93 -12.56
C GLN A 258 1.55 12.96 -11.62
N LYS A 259 2.86 12.79 -11.81
CA LYS A 259 3.71 12.07 -10.85
C LYS A 259 3.96 12.93 -9.62
N PRO A 260 4.01 12.38 -8.40
CA PRO A 260 4.25 13.15 -7.17
C PRO A 260 5.60 13.89 -7.15
N ASP A 261 6.60 13.41 -7.90
CA ASP A 261 7.93 14.00 -8.02
C ASP A 261 8.09 14.94 -9.23
N SER A 262 7.04 15.13 -10.03
CA SER A 262 7.04 15.92 -11.25
C SER A 262 6.09 17.11 -11.16
N ARG A 263 6.54 18.27 -11.66
CA ARG A 263 5.63 19.41 -11.91
C ARG A 263 4.86 19.26 -13.22
N ASP A 264 5.40 18.48 -14.16
CA ASP A 264 4.77 18.25 -15.44
C ASP A 264 3.61 17.26 -15.29
N ALA A 265 2.48 17.60 -15.90
CA ALA A 265 1.32 16.75 -16.01
C ALA A 265 1.13 16.32 -17.46
N LYS A 266 0.79 15.05 -17.64
CA LYS A 266 0.30 14.53 -18.91
C LYS A 266 -1.21 14.77 -18.97
N VAL A 267 -1.68 15.33 -20.08
CA VAL A 267 -3.11 15.54 -20.32
C VAL A 267 -3.61 14.46 -21.28
N GLU A 268 -4.66 13.76 -20.90
CA GLU A 268 -5.42 12.88 -21.79
C GLU A 268 -6.82 13.46 -22.01
N ILE A 269 -7.25 13.44 -23.27
CA ILE A 269 -8.59 13.91 -23.68
C ILE A 269 -9.47 12.68 -23.84
N LEU A 270 -10.57 12.64 -23.09
CA LEU A 270 -11.54 11.57 -23.10
C LEU A 270 -12.75 11.97 -23.92
N GLU A 271 -12.93 11.32 -25.07
CA GLU A 271 -14.04 11.57 -25.98
C GLU A 271 -15.32 10.85 -25.54
N LEU A 272 -16.42 11.60 -25.44
CA LEU A 272 -17.76 11.12 -25.11
C LEU A 272 -18.51 10.78 -26.41
N THR A 273 -18.11 9.69 -27.06
CA THR A 273 -18.70 9.24 -28.33
C THR A 273 -20.21 9.01 -28.19
N ASP A 274 -20.97 9.39 -29.23
CA ASP A 274 -22.44 9.43 -29.27
C ASP A 274 -23.09 10.01 -27.99
N LEU A 275 -22.56 11.12 -27.49
CA LEU A 275 -23.25 11.98 -26.53
C LEU A 275 -24.52 12.56 -27.18
N PRO A 276 -25.68 12.55 -26.50
CA PRO A 276 -26.90 13.15 -27.04
C PRO A 276 -26.73 14.65 -27.32
N GLU A 277 -27.20 15.12 -28.48
CA GLU A 277 -27.27 16.54 -28.78
C GLU A 277 -28.26 17.25 -27.85
N ARG A 278 -27.78 18.30 -27.18
CA ARG A 278 -28.52 19.12 -26.23
C ARG A 278 -27.99 20.56 -26.28
N ASP A 279 -28.75 21.48 -25.71
CA ASP A 279 -28.29 22.85 -25.51
C ASP A 279 -27.05 22.88 -24.64
N ASN A 280 -26.15 23.84 -24.88
CA ASN A 280 -24.91 23.94 -24.12
C ASN A 280 -25.21 24.08 -22.61
N ARG A 281 -24.36 23.48 -21.76
CA ARG A 281 -24.50 23.48 -20.29
C ARG A 281 -25.78 22.81 -19.76
N THR A 282 -26.38 21.93 -20.54
CA THR A 282 -27.51 21.06 -20.10
C THR A 282 -27.13 19.58 -20.02
N THR A 283 -25.84 19.30 -19.88
CA THR A 283 -25.30 17.95 -19.66
C THR A 283 -24.49 17.95 -18.37
N ARG A 284 -25.03 17.35 -17.32
CA ARG A 284 -24.28 17.05 -16.10
C ARG A 284 -23.66 15.67 -16.22
N LEU A 285 -22.38 15.57 -15.90
CA LEU A 285 -21.62 14.32 -15.92
C LEU A 285 -21.22 13.98 -14.49
N ARG A 286 -21.33 12.70 -14.13
CA ARG A 286 -20.60 12.14 -12.99
C ARG A 286 -19.33 11.50 -13.49
N ILE A 287 -18.19 11.92 -12.96
CA ILE A 287 -16.89 11.37 -13.29
C ILE A 287 -16.38 10.69 -12.03
N SER A 288 -16.03 9.41 -12.14
CA SER A 288 -15.41 8.66 -11.04
C SER A 288 -14.14 7.97 -11.52
N ALA A 289 -13.17 7.82 -10.63
CA ALA A 289 -11.95 7.07 -10.89
C ALA A 289 -11.77 5.97 -9.84
N LYS A 290 -11.42 4.77 -10.32
CA LYS A 290 -11.09 3.62 -9.48
C LYS A 290 -9.79 2.99 -9.97
N PRO A 291 -8.75 2.85 -9.13
CA PRO A 291 -7.52 2.20 -9.52
C PRO A 291 -7.70 0.71 -9.83
N THR A 292 -6.89 0.22 -10.74
CA THR A 292 -6.69 -1.21 -11.05
C THR A 292 -5.29 -1.68 -10.62
N SER A 293 -4.35 -0.74 -10.44
CA SER A 293 -3.01 -0.95 -9.89
C SER A 293 -2.47 0.36 -9.28
N ASP A 294 -1.22 0.38 -8.86
CA ASP A 294 -0.52 1.57 -8.39
C ASP A 294 -0.24 2.60 -9.51
N ILE A 295 -0.29 2.20 -10.78
CA ILE A 295 -0.01 3.04 -11.95
C ILE A 295 -1.15 3.13 -12.97
N GLU A 296 -2.30 2.51 -12.69
CA GLU A 296 -3.43 2.44 -13.62
C GLU A 296 -4.77 2.64 -12.90
N ALA A 297 -5.70 3.36 -13.53
CA ALA A 297 -7.06 3.54 -13.06
C ALA A 297 -8.08 3.54 -14.20
N VAL A 298 -9.29 3.08 -13.90
CA VAL A 298 -10.46 3.22 -14.76
C VAL A 298 -11.19 4.50 -14.38
N VAL A 299 -11.37 5.38 -15.37
CA VAL A 299 -12.23 6.57 -15.27
C VAL A 299 -13.56 6.25 -15.93
N SER A 300 -14.64 6.31 -15.15
CA SER A 300 -16.02 6.15 -15.62
C SER A 300 -16.70 7.51 -15.65
N ILE A 301 -17.28 7.86 -16.79
CA ILE A 301 -18.03 9.12 -17.00
C ILE A 301 -19.47 8.73 -17.29
N CYS A 302 -20.43 9.22 -16.53
CA CYS A 302 -21.84 8.91 -16.68
C CYS A 302 -22.64 10.19 -16.97
N ASP A 303 -23.43 10.19 -18.05
CA ASP A 303 -24.38 11.25 -18.34
C ASP A 303 -25.58 11.18 -17.40
N LEU A 304 -25.76 12.23 -16.59
CA LEU A 304 -26.88 12.40 -15.67
C LEU A 304 -27.97 13.31 -16.21
N GLY A 305 -27.80 13.88 -17.41
CA GLY A 305 -28.68 14.91 -17.96
C GLY A 305 -28.67 16.19 -17.12
N PHE A 306 -29.80 16.89 -17.09
CA PHE A 306 -30.02 18.12 -16.34
C PHE A 306 -31.47 18.19 -15.84
N GLY A 307 -31.95 17.08 -15.27
CA GLY A 307 -33.32 16.94 -14.78
C GLY A 307 -34.34 16.97 -15.91
N GLU A 308 -35.45 17.69 -15.71
CA GLU A 308 -36.52 17.82 -16.70
C GLU A 308 -36.12 18.65 -17.92
N ILE A 309 -35.13 19.54 -17.76
CA ILE A 309 -34.63 20.41 -18.85
C ILE A 309 -33.97 19.55 -19.93
N ALA A 310 -33.20 18.55 -19.52
CA ALA A 310 -32.57 17.60 -20.43
C ALA A 310 -32.48 16.23 -19.74
N PRO A 311 -33.33 15.24 -20.10
CA PRO A 311 -33.33 13.94 -19.43
C PRO A 311 -32.00 13.21 -19.57
N SER A 312 -31.60 12.50 -18.52
CA SER A 312 -30.42 11.61 -18.51
C SER A 312 -30.51 10.57 -19.63
N SER A 313 -29.41 10.33 -20.34
CA SER A 313 -29.29 9.14 -21.20
C SER A 313 -28.83 7.90 -20.43
N ASN A 314 -28.27 8.08 -19.23
CA ASN A 314 -27.56 7.07 -18.45
C ASN A 314 -26.40 6.40 -19.20
N LYS A 315 -25.96 6.98 -20.33
CA LYS A 315 -24.80 6.50 -21.06
C LYS A 315 -23.56 6.65 -20.19
N THR A 316 -22.72 5.62 -20.20
CA THR A 316 -21.48 5.58 -19.44
C THR A 316 -20.33 5.27 -20.38
N TRP A 317 -19.24 6.02 -20.25
CA TRP A 317 -17.97 5.82 -20.95
C TRP A 317 -16.92 5.39 -19.94
N GLU A 318 -16.11 4.39 -20.29
CA GLU A 318 -15.01 3.90 -19.46
C GLU A 318 -13.69 4.06 -20.21
N HIS A 319 -12.71 4.66 -19.53
CA HIS A 319 -11.38 4.91 -20.08
C HIS A 319 -10.32 4.39 -19.11
N ILE A 320 -9.34 3.67 -19.63
CA ILE A 320 -8.18 3.23 -18.85
C ILE A 320 -7.11 4.31 -18.93
N ILE A 321 -6.73 4.83 -17.78
CA ILE A 321 -5.67 5.82 -17.61
C ILE A 321 -4.47 5.13 -16.99
N ALA A 322 -3.31 5.25 -17.63
CA ALA A 322 -2.07 4.65 -17.14
C ALA A 322 -0.92 5.66 -17.10
N LEU A 323 -0.16 5.61 -16.01
CA LEU A 323 1.09 6.32 -15.86
C LEU A 323 2.16 5.62 -16.71
N ARG A 324 2.39 6.13 -17.92
CA ARG A 324 3.40 5.63 -18.86
C ARG A 324 4.80 6.18 -18.59
#